data_AF-A0A6P6NUW0-F1
#
_entry.id   AF-A0A6P6NUW0-F1
#
_cell.length_a   1.000
_cell.length_b   1.000
_cell.length_c   1.000
_cell.angle_alpha   90.00
_cell.angle_beta   90.00
_cell.angle_gamma   90.00
#
_symmetry.space_group_name_H-M   'P 1'
#
loop_
_entity.id
_entity.type
_entity.pdbx_description
1 polymer ?
#
loop_
_entity_poly.entity_id
_entity_poly.type
_entity_poly.pdbx_seq_one_letter_code
_entity_poly.pdbx_strand_id
1 'polypeptide(L)'
;MVTHLSLLDRELQGTEETEALLMVWKKQSPYFIGMFCFEAGIKIIALGFVFHKGSYLRNGWNVMDFIVVLSGILATAGAHMNISLDLRTLRAVRVLRPLKLVSGIPSLQIVLKSIMKAMVPLLQIGLLLFFAILMFAIIGLEFYSGKLHRRCVAFSNIT
;
A
#
# COMPACT_ATOMS: atom_id res chain seq x y z
N MET A 1 -35.85 -39.64 4.16
CA MET A 1 -34.77 -40.01 3.20
C MET A 1 -34.84 -39.17 1.94
N VAL A 2 -35.98 -39.12 1.22
CA VAL A 2 -36.16 -38.32 -0.01
C VAL A 2 -35.97 -36.81 0.20
N THR A 3 -36.47 -36.25 1.31
CA THR A 3 -36.27 -34.84 1.68
C THR A 3 -34.83 -34.48 2.07
N HIS A 4 -34.05 -35.43 2.55
CA HIS A 4 -32.65 -35.19 2.92
C HIS A 4 -31.74 -35.23 1.69
N LEU A 5 -32.11 -36.02 0.68
CA LEU A 5 -31.40 -36.12 -0.59
C LEU A 5 -31.66 -34.88 -1.47
N SER A 6 -32.88 -34.34 -1.50
CA SER A 6 -33.20 -33.11 -2.24
C SER A 6 -32.61 -31.84 -1.61
N LEU A 7 -32.33 -31.83 -0.31
CA LEU A 7 -31.57 -30.77 0.34
C LEU A 7 -30.06 -30.86 0.01
N LEU A 8 -29.51 -32.09 -0.04
CA LEU A 8 -28.12 -32.31 -0.43
C LEU A 8 -27.87 -31.94 -1.91
N ASP A 9 -28.84 -32.20 -2.78
CA ASP A 9 -28.80 -31.85 -4.21
C ASP A 9 -28.85 -30.33 -4.42
N ARG A 10 -29.65 -29.60 -3.61
CA ARG A 10 -29.67 -28.12 -3.61
C ARG A 10 -28.35 -27.51 -3.10
N GLU A 11 -27.74 -28.10 -2.08
CA GLU A 11 -26.43 -27.65 -1.57
C GLU A 11 -25.30 -27.91 -2.57
N LEU A 12 -25.36 -29.00 -3.34
CA LEU A 12 -24.41 -29.28 -4.42
C LEU A 12 -24.58 -28.35 -5.62
N GLN A 13 -25.82 -28.08 -6.06
CA GLN A 13 -26.06 -27.11 -7.13
C GLN A 13 -25.61 -25.70 -6.74
N GLY A 14 -25.78 -25.30 -5.47
CA GLY A 14 -25.30 -24.02 -4.95
C GLY A 14 -23.77 -23.91 -4.87
N THR A 15 -23.08 -25.02 -4.56
CA THR A 15 -21.61 -25.06 -4.54
C THR A 15 -21.01 -25.09 -5.94
N GLU A 16 -21.62 -25.76 -6.93
CA GLU A 16 -21.14 -25.72 -8.31
C GLU A 16 -21.34 -24.35 -8.98
N GLU A 17 -22.47 -23.67 -8.77
CA GLU A 17 -22.68 -22.31 -9.29
C GLU A 17 -21.71 -21.30 -8.65
N THR A 18 -21.44 -21.43 -7.34
CA THR A 18 -20.47 -20.57 -6.65
C THR A 18 -19.03 -20.87 -7.07
N GLU A 19 -18.65 -22.13 -7.30
CA GLU A 19 -17.35 -22.52 -7.86
C GLU A 19 -17.18 -22.03 -9.31
N ALA A 20 -18.22 -22.12 -10.14
CA ALA A 20 -18.22 -21.61 -11.51
C ALA A 20 -18.11 -20.07 -11.55
N LEU A 21 -18.86 -19.37 -10.69
CA LEU A 21 -18.71 -17.93 -10.52
C LEU A 21 -17.33 -17.58 -9.97
N LEU A 22 -16.81 -18.30 -8.99
CA LEU A 22 -15.43 -18.12 -8.49
C LEU A 22 -14.41 -18.33 -9.61
N MET A 23 -14.58 -19.32 -10.48
CA MET A 23 -13.71 -19.51 -11.65
C MET A 23 -13.80 -18.36 -12.64
N VAL A 24 -15.01 -17.83 -12.90
CA VAL A 24 -15.22 -16.68 -13.79
C VAL A 24 -14.62 -15.41 -13.19
N TRP A 25 -14.86 -15.11 -11.91
CA TRP A 25 -14.26 -14.00 -11.17
C TRP A 25 -12.73 -14.10 -11.09
N LYS A 26 -12.20 -15.31 -10.92
CA LYS A 26 -10.75 -15.60 -10.89
C LYS A 26 -10.12 -15.46 -12.29
N LYS A 27 -10.86 -15.79 -13.36
CA LYS A 27 -10.45 -15.57 -14.76
C LYS A 27 -10.51 -14.11 -15.20
N GLN A 28 -11.44 -13.31 -14.70
CA GLN A 28 -11.66 -11.93 -15.18
C GLN A 28 -10.57 -10.94 -14.71
N SER A 29 -10.00 -11.14 -13.52
CA SER A 29 -8.99 -10.26 -12.91
C SER A 29 -7.69 -10.06 -13.71
N PRO A 30 -7.04 -11.10 -14.28
CA PRO A 30 -5.77 -10.94 -14.99
C PRO A 30 -5.88 -10.16 -16.31
N TYR A 31 -6.99 -10.29 -17.05
CA TYR A 31 -7.16 -9.61 -18.35
C TYR A 31 -7.28 -8.09 -18.20
N PHE A 32 -8.01 -7.63 -17.18
CA PHE A 32 -8.14 -6.20 -16.88
C PHE A 32 -6.80 -5.59 -16.42
N ILE A 33 -5.98 -6.37 -15.70
CA ILE A 33 -4.60 -5.99 -15.35
C ILE A 33 -3.72 -5.90 -16.60
N GLY A 34 -3.83 -6.87 -17.51
CA GLY A 34 -3.01 -6.94 -18.73
C GLY A 34 -3.21 -5.74 -19.64
N MET A 35 -4.47 -5.34 -19.87
CA MET A 35 -4.79 -4.17 -20.69
C MET A 35 -4.28 -2.86 -20.07
N PHE A 36 -4.42 -2.72 -18.75
CA PHE A 36 -3.90 -1.55 -18.01
C PHE A 36 -2.36 -1.52 -17.95
N CYS A 37 -1.71 -2.69 -17.94
CA CYS A 37 -0.26 -2.83 -17.96
C CYS A 37 0.32 -2.56 -19.36
N PHE A 38 -0.40 -2.94 -20.42
CA PHE A 38 -0.04 -2.66 -21.80
C PHE A 38 -0.20 -1.17 -22.13
N GLU A 39 -1.30 -0.53 -21.74
CA GLU A 39 -1.49 0.91 -21.91
C GLU A 39 -0.43 1.73 -21.13
N ALA A 40 -0.09 1.29 -19.92
CA ALA A 40 0.97 1.91 -19.10
C ALA A 40 2.38 1.65 -19.65
N GLY A 41 2.66 0.44 -20.14
CA GLY A 41 3.93 0.08 -20.77
C GLY A 41 4.18 0.86 -22.05
N ILE A 42 3.15 1.06 -22.88
CA ILE A 42 3.23 1.91 -24.08
C ILE A 42 3.54 3.36 -23.69
N LYS A 43 2.93 3.90 -22.62
CA LYS A 43 3.26 5.24 -22.11
C LYS A 43 4.72 5.34 -21.64
N ILE A 44 5.25 4.31 -20.97
CA ILE A 44 6.66 4.26 -20.51
C ILE A 44 7.65 4.16 -21.68
N ILE A 45 7.35 3.34 -22.68
CA ILE A 45 8.20 3.19 -23.88
C ILE A 45 8.14 4.46 -24.73
N ALA A 46 6.97 5.09 -24.87
CA ALA A 46 6.79 6.35 -25.59
C ALA A 46 7.43 7.56 -24.87
N LEU A 47 7.56 7.52 -23.53
CA LEU A 47 8.17 8.60 -22.73
C LEU A 47 9.63 8.33 -22.33
N GLY A 48 10.20 7.18 -22.68
CA GLY A 48 11.64 7.03 -22.90
C GLY A 48 12.41 6.28 -21.82
N PHE A 49 12.67 5.00 -22.10
CA PHE A 49 13.90 4.37 -21.64
C PHE A 49 14.95 4.52 -22.77
N VAL A 50 16.03 5.24 -22.45
CA VAL A 50 17.44 4.85 -22.71
C VAL A 50 18.27 5.68 -23.70
N PHE A 51 17.75 6.40 -24.70
CA PHE A 51 18.66 6.92 -25.76
C PHE A 51 18.86 8.44 -25.93
N HIS A 52 18.54 9.32 -24.98
CA HIS A 52 19.09 10.70 -25.03
C HIS A 52 19.39 11.39 -23.68
N LYS A 53 20.46 12.19 -23.77
CA LYS A 53 21.32 12.82 -22.75
C LYS A 53 20.63 13.99 -22.00
N GLY A 54 19.53 13.70 -21.30
CA GLY A 54 18.75 14.70 -20.54
C GLY A 54 18.00 14.12 -19.35
N SER A 55 18.72 13.50 -18.41
CA SER A 55 18.31 12.96 -17.09
C SER A 55 16.81 12.86 -16.77
N TYR A 56 16.24 11.69 -17.11
CA TYR A 56 14.92 11.21 -16.67
C TYR A 56 14.79 11.06 -15.14
N LEU A 57 15.93 10.91 -14.43
CA LEU A 57 16.00 10.69 -12.99
C LEU A 57 15.72 11.94 -12.11
N ARG A 58 15.53 13.13 -12.71
CA ARG A 58 15.28 14.36 -11.92
C ARG A 58 13.79 14.66 -11.67
N ASN A 59 12.87 13.95 -12.33
CA ASN A 59 11.43 14.10 -12.10
C ASN A 59 10.88 12.92 -11.28
N GLY A 60 10.61 13.15 -9.98
CA GLY A 60 10.09 12.12 -9.06
C GLY A 60 8.74 11.52 -9.48
N TRP A 61 7.94 12.25 -10.25
CA TRP A 61 6.67 11.78 -10.80
C TRP A 61 6.82 10.59 -11.75
N ASN A 62 7.93 10.55 -12.49
CA ASN A 62 8.21 9.50 -13.44
C ASN A 62 8.76 8.23 -12.76
N VAL A 63 9.55 8.40 -11.69
CA VAL A 63 10.00 7.28 -10.84
C VAL A 63 8.81 6.58 -10.18
N MET A 64 7.79 7.34 -9.77
CA MET A 64 6.56 6.78 -9.20
C MET A 64 5.80 5.92 -10.20
N ASP A 65 5.70 6.34 -11.47
CA ASP A 65 5.05 5.54 -12.52
C ASP A 65 5.78 4.21 -12.77
N PHE A 66 7.13 4.23 -12.74
CA PHE A 66 7.95 3.02 -12.87
C PHE A 66 7.71 2.01 -11.73
N ILE A 67 7.63 2.47 -10.47
CA ILE A 67 7.36 1.61 -9.30
C ILE A 67 5.97 0.97 -9.39
N VAL A 68 4.97 1.74 -9.82
CA VAL A 68 3.60 1.22 -9.99
C VAL A 68 3.57 0.13 -11.07
N VAL A 69 4.28 0.31 -12.18
CA VAL A 69 4.35 -0.73 -13.23
C VAL A 69 5.14 -1.95 -12.77
N LEU A 70 6.30 -1.77 -12.12
CA LEU A 70 7.10 -2.87 -11.59
C LEU A 70 6.32 -3.70 -10.56
N SER A 71 5.56 -3.04 -9.68
CA SER A 71 4.71 -3.72 -8.70
C SER A 71 3.56 -4.51 -9.35
N GLY A 72 2.99 -4.01 -10.46
CA GLY A 72 1.99 -4.72 -11.25
C GLY A 72 2.52 -5.97 -11.93
N ILE A 73 3.75 -5.90 -12.46
CA ILE A 73 4.45 -7.04 -13.06
C ILE A 73 4.79 -8.08 -11.99
N LEU A 74 5.34 -7.64 -10.84
CA LEU A 74 5.72 -8.52 -9.75
C LEU A 74 4.51 -9.23 -9.13
N ALA A 75 3.37 -8.55 -9.06
CA ALA A 75 2.11 -9.15 -8.60
C ALA A 75 1.60 -10.25 -9.54
N THR A 76 1.71 -10.04 -10.86
CA THR A 76 1.31 -11.02 -11.89
C THR A 76 2.30 -12.19 -11.94
N ALA A 77 3.60 -11.91 -11.88
CA ALA A 77 4.66 -12.91 -11.88
C ALA A 77 4.64 -13.78 -10.62
N GLY A 78 4.40 -13.19 -9.44
CA GLY A 78 4.25 -13.95 -8.19
C GLY A 78 3.05 -14.89 -8.20
N ALA A 79 1.93 -14.46 -8.81
CA ALA A 79 0.76 -15.31 -8.98
C ALA A 79 0.98 -16.46 -9.98
N HIS A 80 1.78 -16.25 -11.02
CA HIS A 80 2.05 -17.26 -12.06
C HIS A 80 3.17 -18.24 -11.66
N MET A 81 4.15 -17.79 -10.87
CA MET A 81 5.32 -18.59 -10.49
C MET A 81 5.16 -19.31 -9.14
N ASN A 82 3.98 -19.25 -8.50
CA ASN A 82 3.72 -19.79 -7.13
C ASN A 82 4.82 -19.41 -6.12
N ILE A 83 5.49 -18.26 -6.33
CA ILE A 83 6.37 -17.69 -5.32
C ILE A 83 5.44 -17.28 -4.19
N SER A 84 5.76 -17.68 -2.96
CA SER A 84 5.04 -17.32 -1.73
C SER A 84 5.19 -15.82 -1.42
N LEU A 85 4.81 -14.95 -2.37
CA LEU A 85 4.61 -13.55 -2.14
C LEU A 85 3.31 -13.44 -1.35
N ASP A 86 3.52 -13.21 -0.06
CA ASP A 86 2.50 -13.03 0.95
C ASP A 86 1.32 -12.21 0.40
N LEU A 87 0.09 -12.67 0.59
CA LEU A 87 -1.15 -12.01 0.12
C LEU A 87 -1.21 -10.54 0.55
N ARG A 88 -0.46 -10.21 1.61
CA ARG A 88 -0.23 -8.88 2.16
C ARG A 88 0.47 -7.94 1.18
N THR A 89 1.49 -8.41 0.47
CA THR A 89 2.22 -7.63 -0.55
C THR A 89 1.34 -7.38 -1.76
N LEU A 90 0.60 -8.39 -2.24
CA LEU A 90 -0.38 -8.22 -3.32
C LEU A 90 -1.49 -7.22 -2.96
N ARG A 91 -1.91 -7.18 -1.69
CA ARG A 91 -2.87 -6.19 -1.19
C ARG A 91 -2.27 -4.79 -1.13
N ALA A 92 -1.04 -4.64 -0.64
CA ALA A 92 -0.33 -3.36 -0.58
C ALA A 92 -0.10 -2.76 -1.97
N VAL A 93 0.29 -3.58 -2.96
CA VAL A 93 0.48 -3.16 -4.36
C VAL A 93 -0.79 -2.53 -4.96
N ARG A 94 -1.98 -2.99 -4.57
CA ARG A 94 -3.25 -2.40 -5.04
C ARG A 94 -3.49 -1.00 -4.47
N VAL A 95 -2.99 -0.70 -3.27
CA VAL A 95 -3.10 0.62 -2.62
C VAL A 95 -2.22 1.67 -3.31
N LEU A 96 -1.22 1.26 -4.10
CA LEU A 96 -0.40 2.18 -4.90
C LEU A 96 -1.09 2.67 -6.18
N ARG A 97 -2.16 2.02 -6.67
CA ARG A 97 -2.85 2.42 -7.92
C ARG A 97 -3.54 3.78 -7.85
N PRO A 98 -4.28 4.13 -6.78
CA PRO A 98 -4.82 5.48 -6.61
C PRO A 98 -3.74 6.56 -6.70
N LEU A 99 -2.51 6.27 -6.24
CA LEU A 99 -1.38 7.18 -6.31
C LEU A 99 -0.96 7.48 -7.77
N LYS A 100 -1.18 6.56 -8.72
CA LYS A 100 -0.95 6.80 -10.15
C LYS A 100 -1.93 7.80 -10.75
N LEU A 101 -3.19 7.83 -10.28
CA LEU A 101 -4.17 8.84 -10.71
C LEU A 101 -3.71 10.25 -10.33
N VAL A 102 -3.03 10.36 -9.19
CA VAL A 102 -2.44 11.60 -8.72
C VAL A 102 -1.31 12.11 -9.62
N SER A 103 -0.48 11.21 -10.16
CA SER A 103 0.49 11.59 -11.20
C SER A 103 -0.11 11.86 -12.57
N GLY A 104 -1.27 11.28 -12.88
CA GLY A 104 -1.90 11.41 -14.20
C GLY A 104 -2.59 12.76 -14.43
N ILE A 105 -3.04 13.41 -13.35
CA ILE A 105 -3.80 14.66 -13.42
C ILE A 105 -2.89 15.82 -12.96
N PRO A 106 -2.50 16.75 -13.86
CA PRO A 106 -1.56 17.82 -13.53
C PRO A 106 -2.08 18.74 -12.40
N SER A 107 -3.39 18.92 -12.29
CA SER A 107 -4.03 19.70 -11.22
C SER A 107 -3.69 19.16 -9.83
N LEU A 108 -3.64 17.84 -9.64
CA LEU A 108 -3.36 17.24 -8.33
C LEU A 108 -1.86 17.26 -8.00
N GLN A 109 -1.01 17.17 -9.01
CA GLN A 109 0.44 17.34 -8.85
C GLN A 109 0.80 18.72 -8.32
N ILE A 110 0.12 19.77 -8.78
CA ILE A 110 0.32 21.16 -8.32
C ILE A 110 -0.04 21.31 -6.84
N VAL A 111 -1.14 20.68 -6.41
CA VAL A 111 -1.58 20.68 -5.01
C VAL A 111 -0.54 19.99 -4.12
N LEU A 112 -0.11 18.78 -4.49
CA LEU A 112 0.91 18.05 -3.72
C LEU A 112 2.26 18.78 -3.70
N LYS A 113 2.66 19.40 -4.81
CA LYS A 113 3.89 20.20 -4.86
C LYS A 113 3.81 21.41 -3.92
N SER A 114 2.63 22.02 -3.80
CA SER A 114 2.38 23.11 -2.85
C SER A 114 2.47 22.63 -1.40
N ILE A 115 1.90 21.45 -1.10
CA ILE A 115 2.00 20.82 0.22
C ILE A 115 3.46 20.49 0.57
N MET A 116 4.20 19.88 -0.35
CA MET A 116 5.62 19.55 -0.14
C MET A 116 6.46 20.82 0.09
N LYS A 117 6.16 21.91 -0.63
CA LYS A 117 6.83 23.19 -0.41
C LYS A 117 6.51 23.79 0.96
N ALA A 118 5.29 23.62 1.46
CA ALA A 118 4.89 24.04 2.80
C ALA A 118 5.43 23.12 3.91
N MET A 119 5.73 21.86 3.62
CA MET A 119 6.35 20.94 4.59
C MET A 119 7.79 21.32 4.95
N VAL A 120 8.56 21.89 4.02
CA VAL A 120 9.97 22.27 4.26
C VAL A 120 10.14 23.23 5.46
N PRO A 121 9.41 24.36 5.57
CA PRO A 121 9.51 25.23 6.74
C PRO A 121 8.94 24.58 8.01
N LEU A 122 7.88 23.76 7.89
CA LEU A 122 7.35 23.00 9.03
C LEU A 122 8.37 22.02 9.60
N LEU A 123 9.20 21.41 8.75
CA LEU A 123 10.26 20.50 9.18
C LEU A 123 11.35 21.22 9.98
N GLN A 124 11.64 22.49 9.68
CA GLN A 124 12.59 23.27 10.48
C GLN A 124 12.07 23.53 11.91
N ILE A 125 10.80 23.91 12.03
CA ILE A 125 10.14 24.09 13.34
C ILE A 125 10.02 22.74 14.06
N GLY A 126 9.67 21.69 13.32
CA GLY A 126 9.57 20.32 13.83
C GLY A 126 10.91 19.79 14.34
N LEU A 127 12.01 20.09 13.66
CA LEU A 127 13.37 19.72 14.11
C LEU A 127 13.71 20.42 15.42
N LEU A 128 13.41 21.72 15.54
CA LEU A 128 13.61 22.46 16.79
C LEU A 128 12.78 21.85 17.94
N LEU A 129 11.51 21.54 17.69
CA LEU A 129 10.62 20.90 18.66
C LEU A 129 11.13 19.50 19.04
N PHE A 130 11.60 18.71 18.08
CA PHE A 130 12.18 17.40 18.33
C PHE A 130 13.41 17.49 19.24
N PHE A 131 14.31 18.43 18.99
CA PHE A 131 15.44 18.71 19.88
C PHE A 131 15.00 19.13 21.29
N ALA A 132 13.97 19.98 21.40
CA ALA A 132 13.43 20.39 22.70
C ALA A 132 12.86 19.19 23.48
N ILE A 133 12.06 18.34 22.83
CA ILE A 133 11.52 17.12 23.43
C ILE A 133 12.65 16.19 23.88
N LEU A 134 13.69 16.01 23.06
CA LEU A 134 14.85 15.18 23.45
C LEU A 134 15.57 15.73 24.69
N MET A 135 15.74 17.05 24.78
CA MET A 135 16.38 17.69 25.94
C MET A 135 15.58 17.43 27.22
N PHE A 136 14.26 17.66 27.18
CA PHE A 136 13.36 17.35 28.30
C PHE A 136 13.29 15.85 28.59
N ALA A 137 13.37 14.99 27.59
CA ALA A 137 13.36 13.54 27.76
C ALA A 137 14.61 13.04 28.48
N ILE A 138 15.80 13.58 28.16
CA ILE A 138 17.06 13.24 28.85
C ILE A 138 16.99 13.69 30.32
N ILE A 139 16.60 14.95 30.55
CA ILE A 139 16.45 15.48 31.92
C ILE A 139 15.42 14.67 32.71
N GLY A 140 14.27 14.38 32.09
CA GLY A 140 13.22 13.58 32.70
C GLY A 140 13.67 12.15 32.99
N LEU A 141 14.44 11.52 32.09
CA LEU A 141 14.98 10.19 32.31
C LEU A 141 15.97 10.20 33.47
N GLU A 142 16.89 11.17 33.54
CA GLU A 142 17.84 11.28 34.66
C GLU A 142 17.13 11.51 36.00
N PHE A 143 16.07 12.32 36.02
CA PHE A 143 15.36 12.65 37.27
C PHE A 143 14.38 11.55 37.73
N TYR A 144 13.71 10.88 36.79
CA TYR A 144 12.65 9.92 37.07
C TYR A 144 13.07 8.45 36.91
N SER A 145 14.29 8.16 36.43
CA SER A 145 14.81 6.79 36.35
C SER A 145 14.79 6.13 37.72
N GLY A 146 14.11 4.98 37.82
CA GLY A 146 14.00 4.17 39.04
C GLY A 146 13.00 4.66 40.09
N LYS A 147 12.43 5.87 39.97
CA LYS A 147 11.49 6.43 40.97
C LYS A 147 10.02 6.07 40.72
N LEU A 148 9.67 5.66 39.49
CA LEU A 148 8.29 5.38 39.08
C LEU A 148 7.84 3.92 39.29
N HIS A 149 8.73 3.02 39.73
CA HIS A 149 8.45 1.58 39.86
C HIS A 149 7.71 1.17 41.13
N ARG A 150 7.59 2.05 42.13
CA ARG A 150 6.90 1.73 43.39
C ARG A 150 5.66 2.59 43.56
N ARG A 151 4.48 1.98 43.37
CA ARG A 151 3.20 2.53 43.83
C ARG A 151 2.50 1.49 44.69
N CYS A 152 2.02 1.92 45.86
CA CYS A 152 1.08 1.14 46.65
C CYS A 152 -0.31 1.30 46.02
N VAL A 153 -0.97 0.19 45.71
CA VAL A 153 -2.38 0.17 45.33
C VAL A 153 -3.20 -0.22 46.55
N ALA A 154 -4.29 0.50 46.81
CA ALA A 154 -5.18 0.20 47.92
C ALA A 154 -5.87 -1.16 47.67
N PHE A 155 -5.79 -2.05 48.65
CA PHE A 155 -6.33 -3.42 48.58
C PHE A 155 -7.86 -3.47 48.44
N SER A 156 -8.57 -2.36 48.71
CA SER A 156 -10.03 -2.27 48.62
C SER A 156 -10.61 -2.34 47.20
N ASN A 157 -9.79 -2.36 46.16
CA ASN A 157 -10.21 -2.50 44.75
C ASN A 157 -9.98 -3.91 44.17
N ILE A 158 -9.53 -4.88 44.98
CA ILE A 158 -9.13 -6.22 44.53
C ILE A 158 -10.03 -7.33 45.15
N THR A 159 -11.06 -6.95 45.91
CA THR A 159 -12.12 -7.86 46.39
C THR A 159 -13.44 -7.48 45.73
#